data_AF-A0A1G5G3M5-F1
#
_entry.id   AF-A0A1G5G3M5-F1
#
_cell.length_a   1.000
_cell.length_b   1.000
_cell.length_c   1.000
_cell.angle_alpha   90.00
_cell.angle_beta   90.00
_cell.angle_gamma   90.00
#
_symmetry.space_group_name_H-M   'P 1'
#
loop_
_entity.id
_entity.type
_entity.pdbx_description
1 polymer ?
#
loop_
_entity_poly.entity_id
_entity_poly.type
_entity_poly.pdbx_seq_one_letter_code
_entity_poly.pdbx_strand_id
1 'polypeptide(L)'
;MKLKRDYMHEIKDRTAERNRYASIMHKLEELRDELIWQRTKLQEYVKSPVEQYMLAGGSSEDWKGANFTIAVEKKNTLNSALGNYAGDAATLNSQIDRAIQDVSNKIDALNREIDRLWDKWEHAPEHEPDPEPRNN
;
A
#
# COMPACT_ATOMS: atom_id res chain seq x y z
N MET A 1 -21.13 -26.73 24.80
CA MET A 1 -19.72 -26.96 24.39
C MET A 1 -19.66 -26.82 22.88
N LYS A 2 -18.70 -26.09 22.31
CA LYS A 2 -18.58 -26.04 20.83
C LYS A 2 -18.08 -27.38 20.30
N LEU A 3 -18.62 -27.82 19.18
CA LEU A 3 -18.19 -29.04 18.51
C LEU A 3 -17.04 -28.76 17.54
N LYS A 4 -16.31 -29.81 17.14
CA LYS A 4 -15.29 -29.73 16.08
C LYS A 4 -15.81 -29.07 14.79
N ARG A 5 -17.07 -29.32 14.41
CA ARG A 5 -17.67 -28.70 13.21
C ARG A 5 -17.76 -27.17 13.31
N ASP A 6 -18.03 -26.64 14.51
CA ASP A 6 -18.21 -25.20 14.72
C ASP A 6 -16.87 -24.49 14.63
N TYR A 7 -15.83 -25.08 15.25
CA TYR A 7 -14.46 -24.58 15.12
C TYR A 7 -13.94 -24.64 13.68
N MET A 8 -14.24 -25.71 12.94
CA MET A 8 -13.85 -25.82 11.53
C MET A 8 -14.46 -24.71 10.68
N HIS A 9 -15.71 -24.33 10.95
CA HIS A 9 -16.35 -23.20 10.28
C HIS A 9 -15.60 -21.89 10.57
N GLU A 10 -15.27 -21.61 11.83
CA GLU A 10 -14.55 -20.40 12.22
C GLU A 10 -13.13 -20.34 11.64
N ILE A 11 -12.42 -21.47 11.63
CA ILE A 11 -11.09 -21.58 11.00
C ILE A 11 -11.18 -21.22 9.52
N LYS A 12 -12.20 -21.74 8.82
CA LYS A 12 -12.42 -21.46 7.40
C LYS A 12 -12.71 -19.98 7.17
N ASP A 13 -13.56 -19.37 7.99
CA ASP A 13 -13.92 -17.95 7.89
C ASP A 13 -12.70 -17.05 8.12
N ARG A 14 -11.91 -17.32 9.17
CA ARG A 14 -10.68 -16.57 9.48
C ARG A 14 -9.60 -16.76 8.42
N THR A 15 -9.48 -17.96 7.86
CA THR A 15 -8.57 -18.23 6.74
C THR A 15 -8.98 -17.43 5.50
N ALA A 16 -10.28 -17.37 5.20
CA ALA A 16 -10.78 -16.57 4.07
C ALA A 16 -10.54 -15.06 4.29
N GLU A 17 -10.76 -14.56 5.51
CA GLU A 17 -10.46 -13.17 5.87
C GLU A 17 -8.97 -12.86 5.72
N ARG A 18 -8.08 -13.74 6.23
CA ARG A 18 -6.62 -13.59 6.10
C ARG A 18 -6.19 -13.53 4.63
N ASN A 19 -6.76 -14.38 3.78
CA ASN A 19 -6.46 -14.39 2.36
C ASN A 19 -6.90 -13.09 1.66
N ARG A 20 -8.05 -12.51 2.04
CA ARG A 20 -8.47 -11.19 1.54
C ARG A 20 -7.47 -10.10 1.90
N TYR A 21 -7.00 -10.07 3.14
CA TYR A 21 -5.97 -9.11 3.56
C TYR A 21 -4.65 -9.33 2.83
N ALA A 22 -4.22 -10.58 2.60
CA ALA A 22 -3.03 -10.87 1.82
C ALA A 22 -3.14 -10.34 0.37
N SER A 23 -4.30 -10.48 -0.27
CA SER A 23 -4.54 -9.90 -1.60
C SER A 23 -4.53 -8.36 -1.59
N ILE A 24 -5.02 -7.72 -0.53
CA ILE A 24 -4.95 -6.26 -0.38
C ILE A 24 -3.50 -5.81 -0.22
N MET A 25 -2.71 -6.52 0.59
CA MET A 25 -1.29 -6.24 0.80
C MET A 25 -0.52 -6.23 -0.52
N HIS A 26 -0.69 -7.27 -1.33
CA HIS A 26 -0.02 -7.37 -2.63
C HIS A 26 -0.36 -6.20 -3.55
N LYS A 27 -1.64 -5.78 -3.60
CA LYS A 27 -2.05 -4.62 -4.41
C LYS A 27 -1.43 -3.32 -3.93
N LEU A 28 -1.30 -3.15 -2.61
CA LEU A 28 -0.64 -1.97 -2.04
C LEU A 28 0.85 -1.94 -2.38
N GLU A 29 1.52 -3.09 -2.36
CA GLU A 29 2.92 -3.22 -2.77
C GLU A 29 3.11 -2.88 -4.26
N GLU A 30 2.25 -3.40 -5.14
CA GLU A 30 2.25 -3.06 -6.57
C GLU A 30 2.08 -1.56 -6.80
N LEU A 31 1.10 -0.93 -6.14
CA LEU A 31 0.84 0.51 -6.26
C LEU A 31 2.00 1.36 -5.76
N ARG A 32 2.63 0.96 -4.65
CA ARG A 32 3.82 1.65 -4.11
C ARG A 32 4.96 1.59 -5.12
N ASP A 33 5.24 0.41 -5.66
CA ASP A 33 6.36 0.19 -6.56
C ASP A 33 6.14 0.96 -7.88
N GLU A 34 4.91 0.99 -8.38
CA GLU A 34 4.51 1.82 -9.52
C GLU A 34 4.74 3.31 -9.25
N LEU A 35 4.31 3.82 -8.09
CA LEU A 35 4.50 5.23 -7.72
C LEU A 35 5.98 5.60 -7.59
N ILE A 36 6.81 4.73 -6.99
CA ILE A 36 8.26 4.92 -6.90
C ILE A 36 8.88 4.98 -8.29
N TRP A 37 8.46 4.08 -9.18
CA TRP A 37 8.93 4.04 -10.56
C TRP A 37 8.54 5.31 -11.32
N GLN A 38 7.27 5.72 -11.27
CA GLN A 38 6.80 6.94 -11.93
C GLN A 38 7.51 8.20 -11.41
N ARG A 39 7.73 8.30 -10.10
CA ARG A 39 8.49 9.41 -9.49
C ARG A 39 9.92 9.47 -10.01
N THR A 40 10.59 8.31 -10.09
CA THR A 40 11.95 8.21 -10.62
C THR A 40 12.00 8.64 -12.09
N LYS A 41 11.05 8.17 -12.91
CA LYS A 41 10.93 8.57 -14.32
C LYS A 41 10.70 10.07 -14.49
N LEU A 42 9.83 10.66 -13.68
CA LEU A 42 9.59 12.10 -13.74
C LEU A 42 10.84 12.91 -13.35
N GLN A 43 11.58 12.47 -12.33
CA GLN A 43 12.83 13.10 -11.90
C GLN A 43 13.91 13.03 -13.02
N GLU A 44 14.07 11.85 -13.63
CA GLU A 44 15.08 11.60 -14.66
C GLU A 44 14.77 12.29 -15.98
N TYR A 45 13.55 12.17 -16.50
CA TYR A 45 13.21 12.61 -17.85
C TYR A 45 12.62 14.01 -17.94
N VAL A 46 12.11 14.56 -16.82
CA VAL A 46 11.45 15.87 -16.83
C VAL A 46 12.22 16.85 -15.97
N LYS A 47 12.40 16.56 -14.68
CA LYS A 47 12.97 17.56 -13.76
C LYS A 47 14.45 17.84 -14.04
N SER A 48 15.28 16.80 -14.17
CA SER A 48 16.72 17.00 -14.40
C SER A 48 17.03 17.74 -15.72
N PRO A 49 16.39 17.42 -16.87
CA PRO A 49 16.59 18.19 -18.09
C PRO A 49 16.10 19.64 -18.01
N VAL A 50 14.96 19.89 -17.34
CA VAL A 50 14.45 21.26 -17.14
C VAL A 50 15.43 22.08 -16.28
N GLU A 51 16.00 21.50 -15.24
CA GLU A 51 17.03 22.13 -14.40
C GLU A 51 18.28 22.48 -15.23
N GLN A 52 18.74 21.57 -16.08
CA GLN A 52 19.90 21.74 -16.97
C GLN A 52 19.67 22.69 -18.14
N TYR A 53 18.43 22.99 -18.50
CA TYR A 53 18.12 23.92 -19.59
C TYR A 53 18.61 25.32 -19.24
N MET A 54 19.78 25.70 -19.77
CA MET A 54 20.29 27.07 -19.71
C MET A 54 19.55 27.89 -20.76
N LEU A 55 18.62 28.75 -20.32
CA LEU A 55 17.95 29.72 -21.19
C LEU A 55 18.88 30.86 -21.67
N ALA A 56 20.19 30.72 -21.46
CA ALA A 56 21.21 31.60 -21.98
C ALA A 56 21.73 31.00 -23.30
N GLY A 57 21.22 31.50 -24.43
CA GLY A 57 21.68 31.12 -25.77
C GLY A 57 23.12 31.55 -26.07
N GLY A 58 23.75 30.91 -27.07
CA GLY A 58 25.14 31.09 -27.50
C GLY A 58 25.54 32.48 -28.02
N SER A 59 24.63 33.45 -28.05
CA SER A 59 24.93 34.87 -28.08
C SER A 59 23.92 35.60 -27.19
N SER A 60 24.41 36.52 -26.35
CA SER A 60 23.61 37.16 -25.29
C SER A 60 22.59 38.20 -25.79
N GLU A 61 22.50 38.44 -27.09
CA GLU A 61 21.70 39.54 -27.66
C GLU A 61 20.33 39.10 -28.18
N ASP A 62 20.17 37.86 -28.66
CA ASP A 62 18.93 37.38 -29.29
C ASP A 62 17.79 37.07 -28.30
N TRP A 63 18.10 36.92 -27.01
CA TRP A 63 17.13 36.56 -25.96
C TRP A 63 16.82 37.71 -24.99
N LYS A 64 17.50 38.86 -25.07
CA LYS A 64 17.27 39.96 -24.13
C LYS A 64 15.85 40.52 -24.27
N GLY A 65 15.12 40.61 -23.15
CA GLY A 65 13.78 41.21 -23.08
C GLY A 65 12.71 40.23 -22.60
N ALA A 66 11.45 40.49 -22.96
CA ALA A 66 10.28 39.78 -22.45
C ALA A 66 10.31 38.26 -22.68
N ASN A 67 10.89 37.80 -23.79
CA ASN A 67 10.94 36.36 -24.13
C ASN A 67 11.79 35.55 -23.15
N PHE A 68 12.95 36.07 -22.73
CA PHE A 68 13.78 35.40 -21.70
C PHE A 68 13.07 35.39 -20.35
N THR A 69 12.46 36.49 -19.94
CA THR A 69 11.69 36.56 -18.69
C THR A 69 10.56 35.52 -18.70
N ILE A 70 9.77 35.45 -19.77
CA ILE A 70 8.68 34.47 -19.92
C ILE A 70 9.21 33.03 -19.86
N ALA A 71 10.34 32.75 -20.53
CA ALA A 71 10.92 31.41 -20.51
C ALA A 71 11.42 31.01 -19.11
N VAL A 72 12.06 31.93 -18.39
CA VAL A 72 12.51 31.71 -17.00
C VAL A 72 11.32 31.51 -16.08
N GLU A 73 10.26 32.32 -16.19
CA GLU A 73 9.03 32.17 -15.41
C GLU A 73 8.36 30.82 -15.67
N LYS A 74 8.27 30.39 -16.93
CA LYS A 74 7.72 29.08 -17.30
C LYS A 74 8.58 27.94 -16.75
N LYS A 75 9.91 28.03 -16.86
CA LYS A 75 10.84 27.05 -16.26
C LYS A 75 10.63 26.93 -14.75
N ASN A 76 10.55 28.06 -14.04
CA ASN A 76 10.35 28.09 -12.60
C ASN A 76 8.97 27.54 -12.20
N THR A 77 7.94 27.83 -12.99
CA THR A 77 6.59 27.27 -12.81
C THR A 77 6.60 25.75 -12.95
N LEU A 78 7.24 25.23 -14.00
CA LEU A 78 7.41 23.78 -14.21
C LEU A 78 8.17 23.14 -13.06
N ASN A 79 9.30 23.71 -12.63
CA ASN A 79 10.07 23.20 -11.50
C ASN A 79 9.26 23.15 -10.20
N SER A 80 8.45 24.18 -9.94
CA SER A 80 7.59 24.25 -8.76
C SER A 80 6.50 23.17 -8.81
N ALA A 81 5.82 23.01 -9.95
CA ALA A 81 4.79 21.99 -10.14
C ALA A 81 5.36 20.56 -10.00
N LEU A 82 6.54 20.29 -10.58
CA LEU A 82 7.25 19.02 -10.45
C LEU A 82 7.69 18.76 -9.00
N GLY A 83 8.12 19.81 -8.28
CA GLY A 83 8.45 19.74 -6.87
C GLY A 83 7.24 19.35 -6.01
N ASN A 84 6.09 19.98 -6.23
CA ASN A 84 4.84 19.65 -5.54
C ASN A 84 4.42 18.20 -5.79
N TYR A 85 4.39 17.79 -7.06
CA TYR A 85 4.05 16.40 -7.42
C TYR A 85 4.99 15.39 -6.74
N ALA A 86 6.30 15.65 -6.71
CA ALA A 86 7.25 14.77 -6.04
C ALA A 86 6.98 14.68 -4.52
N GLY A 87 6.57 15.78 -3.89
CA GLY A 87 6.15 15.83 -2.48
C GLY A 87 4.85 15.06 -2.22
N ASP A 88 3.85 15.22 -3.08
CA ASP A 88 2.57 14.51 -3.00
C ASP A 88 2.79 12.99 -3.16
N ALA A 89 3.61 12.59 -4.14
CA ALA A 89 3.98 11.19 -4.35
C ALA A 89 4.73 10.59 -3.15
N ALA A 90 5.65 11.34 -2.53
CA ALA A 90 6.34 10.90 -1.32
C ALA A 90 5.39 10.73 -0.13
N THR A 91 4.42 11.64 0.00
CA THR A 91 3.38 11.57 1.03
C THR A 91 2.48 10.35 0.83
N LEU A 92 2.04 10.11 -0.41
CA LEU A 92 1.22 8.95 -0.76
C LEU A 92 1.97 7.63 -0.53
N ASN A 93 3.23 7.53 -0.93
CA ASN A 93 4.07 6.35 -0.64
C ASN A 93 4.15 6.08 0.87
N SER A 94 4.36 7.12 1.67
CA SER A 94 4.39 6.99 3.13
C SER A 94 3.04 6.58 3.75
N GLN A 95 1.93 6.91 3.09
CA GLN A 95 0.60 6.43 3.49
C GLN A 95 0.40 4.97 3.10
N ILE A 96 0.85 4.57 1.90
CA ILE A 96 0.80 3.18 1.44
C ILE A 96 1.66 2.28 2.32
N ASP A 97 2.88 2.68 2.66
CA ASP A 97 3.75 1.90 3.56
C ASP A 97 3.10 1.68 4.94
N ARG A 98 2.42 2.70 5.48
CA ARG A 98 1.64 2.55 6.72
C ARG A 98 0.47 1.59 6.54
N ALA A 99 -0.27 1.69 5.44
CA ALA A 99 -1.36 0.76 5.15
C ALA A 99 -0.88 -0.68 4.98
N ILE A 100 0.28 -0.91 4.35
CA ILE A 100 0.93 -2.22 4.24
C ILE A 100 1.25 -2.76 5.65
N GLN A 101 1.83 -1.93 6.52
CA GLN A 101 2.14 -2.34 7.89
C GLN A 101 0.89 -2.70 8.69
N ASP A 102 -0.19 -1.92 8.57
CA ASP A 102 -1.47 -2.20 9.24
C ASP A 102 -2.09 -3.52 8.75
N VAL A 103 -2.06 -3.77 7.43
CA VAL A 103 -2.54 -5.02 6.84
C VAL A 103 -1.67 -6.21 7.28
N SER A 104 -0.35 -6.06 7.31
CA SER A 104 0.57 -7.08 7.80
C SER A 104 0.27 -7.45 9.26
N ASN A 105 0.10 -6.44 10.13
CA ASN A 105 -0.28 -6.64 11.54
C ASN A 105 -1.62 -7.39 11.67
N LYS A 106 -2.59 -7.08 10.81
CA LYS A 106 -3.90 -7.75 10.80
C LYS A 106 -3.79 -9.22 10.34
N ILE A 107 -2.97 -9.50 9.34
CA ILE A 107 -2.67 -10.88 8.90
C ILE A 107 -2.05 -11.68 10.03
N ASP A 108 -1.07 -11.12 10.74
CA ASP A 108 -0.43 -11.79 11.89
C ASP A 108 -1.41 -12.08 13.02
N ALA A 109 -2.30 -11.12 13.33
CA ALA A 109 -3.35 -11.32 14.32
C ALA A 109 -4.30 -12.47 13.92
N LEU A 110 -4.69 -12.53 12.64
CA LEU A 110 -5.55 -13.60 12.12
C LEU A 110 -4.84 -14.96 12.14
N ASN A 111 -3.55 -15.03 11.81
CA ASN A 111 -2.77 -16.27 11.90
C ASN A 111 -2.77 -16.81 13.35
N ARG A 112 -2.51 -15.94 14.33
CA ARG A 112 -2.57 -16.33 15.76
C ARG A 112 -3.97 -16.78 16.19
N GLU A 113 -5.02 -16.17 15.66
CA GLU A 113 -6.40 -16.59 15.96
C GLU A 113 -6.70 -17.96 15.35
N ILE A 114 -6.27 -18.20 14.11
CA ILE A 114 -6.39 -19.49 13.42
C ILE A 114 -5.66 -20.59 14.21
N ASP A 115 -4.43 -20.34 14.66
CA ASP A 115 -3.66 -21.31 15.45
C ASP A 115 -4.37 -21.68 16.77
N ARG A 116 -4.92 -20.67 17.46
CA ARG A 116 -5.72 -20.88 18.68
C ARG A 116 -7.01 -21.66 18.41
N LEU A 117 -7.64 -21.45 17.25
CA LEU A 117 -8.84 -22.18 16.86
C LEU A 117 -8.51 -23.63 16.51
N TRP A 118 -7.37 -23.89 15.88
CA TRP A 118 -6.89 -25.26 15.64
C TRP A 118 -6.62 -26.02 16.93
N ASP A 119 -5.94 -25.38 17.89
CA ASP A 119 -5.71 -25.97 19.23
C ASP A 119 -7.04 -26.30 19.93
N LYS A 120 -8.01 -25.39 19.90
CA LYS A 120 -9.34 -25.65 20.46
C LYS A 120 -10.11 -26.75 19.71
N TRP A 121 -9.97 -26.81 18.39
CA TRP A 121 -10.59 -27.83 17.55
C TRP A 121 -10.05 -29.23 17.90
N GLU A 122 -8.74 -29.34 18.13
CA GLU A 122 -8.08 -30.61 18.49
C GLU A 122 -8.63 -31.20 19.80
N HIS A 123 -8.96 -30.33 20.77
CA HIS A 123 -9.48 -30.71 22.09
C HIS A 123 -11.02 -30.70 22.18
N ALA A 124 -11.74 -30.41 21.10
CA ALA A 124 -13.20 -30.30 21.11
C ALA A 124 -13.89 -31.66 20.93
N PRO A 125 -15.10 -31.84 21.51
CA PRO A 125 -15.91 -33.03 21.26
C PRO A 125 -16.40 -33.09 19.81
N GLU A 126 -16.51 -34.32 19.29
CA GLU A 126 -17.00 -34.59 17.92
C GLU A 126 -18.53 -34.55 17.83
N HIS A 127 -19.21 -35.01 18.88
CA HIS A 127 -20.67 -35.08 18.97
C HIS A 127 -21.17 -34.43 20.26
N GLU A 128 -22.43 -34.00 20.27
CA GLU A 128 -23.08 -33.60 21.52
C GLU A 128 -23.13 -34.82 22.45
N PRO A 129 -22.89 -34.65 23.76
CA PRO A 129 -23.04 -35.74 24.70
C PRO A 129 -24.49 -36.25 24.66
N ASP A 130 -24.65 -37.57 24.64
CA ASP A 130 -25.98 -38.19 24.67
C ASP A 130 -26.78 -37.64 25.86
N PRO A 131 -28.07 -37.31 25.67
CA PRO A 131 -28.92 -36.88 26.77
C PRO A 131 -28.92 -37.99 27.82
N GLU A 132 -28.52 -37.66 29.06
CA GLU A 132 -28.48 -38.63 30.15
C GLU A 132 -29.82 -39.38 30.26
N PRO A 133 -29.80 -40.70 30.45
CA PRO A 133 -31.02 -41.46 30.64
C PRO A 133 -31.77 -40.89 31.84
N ARG A 134 -32.99 -40.41 31.61
CA ARG A 134 -33.89 -39.96 32.68
C ARG A 134 -34.23 -41.17 33.54
N ASN A 135 -33.57 -41.32 34.68
CA ASN A 135 -33.97 -42.28 35.70
C ASN A 135 -35.33 -41.82 36.27
N ASN A 136 -36.40 -42.50 35.83
CA ASN A 136 -37.75 -42.41 36.42
C ASN A 136 -37.92 -43.50 37.48
#